data_AF-A0A3R8Z706-F1
#
_entry.id   AF-A0A3R8Z706-F1
#
_cell.length_a   1.000
_cell.length_b   1.000
_cell.length_c   1.000
_cell.angle_alpha   90.00
_cell.angle_beta   90.00
_cell.angle_gamma   90.00
#
_symmetry.space_group_name_H-M   'P 1'
#
loop_
_entity.id
_entity.type
_entity.pdbx_description
1 polymer ?
#
loop_
_entity_poly.entity_id
_entity_poly.type
_entity_poly.pdbx_seq_one_letter_code
_entity_poly.pdbx_strand_id
1 'polypeptide(L)' 'MSSEIAHPSSSPKQAALQLVIELVRAGKLSPLQGDASNMISIYEQFKTHFESDKHKHSADSAIS' A
#
# COMPACT_ATOMS: atom_id res chain seq x y z
N MET A 1 -20.77 -4.44 -3.34
CA MET A 1 -19.85 -4.26 -4.48
C MET A 1 -18.47 -4.65 -4.01
N SER A 2 -17.87 -5.67 -4.63
CA SER A 2 -16.48 -6.03 -4.40
C SER A 2 -15.64 -4.88 -4.92
N SER A 3 -15.11 -4.04 -4.03
CA SER A 3 -14.12 -3.04 -4.43
C SER A 3 -12.94 -3.80 -5.01
N GLU A 4 -12.72 -3.70 -6.31
CA GLU A 4 -11.49 -4.21 -6.91
C GLU A 4 -10.30 -3.64 -6.11
N ILE A 5 -9.35 -4.51 -5.78
CA ILE A 5 -8.14 -4.08 -5.07
C ILE A 5 -7.35 -3.24 -6.07
N ALA A 6 -7.06 -2.00 -5.72
CA ALA A 6 -6.24 -1.14 -6.56
C ALA A 6 -4.92 -1.83 -6.88
N HIS A 7 -4.59 -1.93 -8.17
CA HIS A 7 -3.34 -2.57 -8.58
C HIS A 7 -2.15 -1.66 -8.21
N PRO A 8 -1.12 -2.16 -7.49
CA PRO A 8 -0.01 -1.34 -6.99
C PRO A 8 0.75 -0.58 -8.08
N SER A 9 0.83 -1.13 -9.29
CA SER A 9 1.53 -0.51 -10.43
C SER A 9 0.78 0.69 -11.03
N SER A 10 -0.56 0.67 -11.03
CA SER A 10 -1.39 1.76 -11.56
C SER A 10 -1.71 2.80 -10.50
N SER A 11 -1.88 2.38 -9.25
CA SER A 11 -2.40 3.22 -8.16
C SER A 11 -1.75 2.86 -6.81
N PRO A 12 -0.42 3.06 -6.67
CA PRO A 12 0.36 2.57 -5.52
C PRO A 12 -0.15 3.11 -4.17
N LYS A 13 -0.51 4.39 -4.11
CA LYS A 13 -1.05 5.03 -2.89
C LYS A 13 -2.39 4.42 -2.47
N GLN A 14 -3.27 4.15 -3.43
CA GLN A 14 -4.58 3.56 -3.17
C GLN A 14 -4.43 2.09 -2.74
N ALA A 15 -3.55 1.34 -3.39
CA ALA A 15 -3.23 -0.03 -3.01
C ALA A 15 -2.68 -0.12 -1.58
N ALA A 16 -1.75 0.77 -1.21
CA ALA A 16 -1.18 0.84 0.14
C ALA A 16 -2.26 1.16 1.19
N LEU A 17 -3.12 2.14 0.94
CA LEU A 17 -4.22 2.48 1.84
C LEU A 17 -5.18 1.31 2.03
N GLN A 18 -5.56 0.65 0.94
CA GLN A 18 -6.49 -0.48 0.97
C GLN A 18 -5.92 -1.65 1.77
N LEU A 19 -4.62 -1.95 1.63
CA LEU A 19 -3.92 -2.94 2.45
C LEU A 19 -3.96 -2.62 3.94
N VAL A 20 -3.70 -1.37 4.34
CA VAL A 20 -3.78 -0.97 5.75
C VAL A 20 -5.20 -1.14 6.30
N ILE A 21 -6.22 -0.77 5.51
CA ILE A 21 -7.63 -0.96 5.88
C ILE A 21 -7.96 -2.45 6.08
N GLU A 22 -7.51 -3.32 5.17
CA GLU A 22 -7.74 -4.76 5.28
C GLU A 22 -7.03 -5.37 6.50
N LEU A 23 -5.82 -4.89 6.82
CA LEU A 23 -5.09 -5.34 8.01
C LEU A 23 -5.78 -4.92 9.31
N VAL A 24 -6.35 -3.72 9.35
CA VAL A 24 -7.19 -3.27 10.48
C VAL A 24 -8.45 -4.14 10.58
N ARG A 25 -9.14 -4.37 9.45
CA ARG A 25 -10.34 -5.21 9.40
C ARG A 25 -10.07 -6.65 9.83
N ALA A 26 -8.91 -7.19 9.49
CA ALA A 26 -8.46 -8.53 9.88
C ALA A 26 -7.96 -8.60 11.34
N GLY A 27 -7.99 -7.49 12.09
CA GLY A 27 -7.49 -7.42 13.47
C GLY A 27 -5.97 -7.55 13.59
N LYS A 28 -5.23 -7.39 12.49
CA LYS A 28 -3.76 -7.42 12.48
C LYS A 28 -3.15 -6.08 12.86
N LEU A 29 -3.93 -4.99 12.73
CA LEU A 29 -3.59 -3.66 13.22
C LEU A 29 -4.71 -3.16 14.14
N SER A 30 -4.34 -2.70 15.34
CA SER A 30 -5.28 -2.14 16.31
C SER A 30 -5.34 -0.61 16.18
N PRO A 31 -6.51 -0.03 15.87
CA PRO A 31 -6.67 1.42 15.79
C PRO A 31 -6.85 2.10 17.16
N LEU A 32 -6.96 1.33 18.26
CA LEU A 32 -7.46 1.82 19.55
C LEU A 32 -6.38 2.03 20.63
N GLN A 33 -5.12 1.72 20.35
CA GLN A 33 -4.03 1.90 21.33
C GLN A 33 -3.20 3.15 21.01
N GLY A 34 -3.78 4.32 21.32
CA GLY A 34 -3.09 5.56 21.70
C GLY A 34 -2.27 6.32 20.65
N ASP A 35 -1.78 5.67 19.60
CA ASP A 35 -0.91 6.31 18.62
C ASP A 35 -1.10 5.72 17.21
N ALA A 36 -1.55 6.56 16.29
CA ALA A 36 -1.70 6.21 14.87
C ALA A 36 -0.35 6.14 14.14
N SER A 37 0.77 6.51 14.77
CA SER A 37 2.11 6.52 14.17
C SER A 37 2.49 5.17 13.57
N ASN A 38 2.10 4.06 14.20
CA ASN A 38 2.34 2.73 13.63
C ASN A 38 1.56 2.51 12.32
N MET A 39 0.29 2.90 12.26
CA MET A 39 -0.51 2.80 11.03
C MET A 39 0.06 3.68 9.92
N ILE A 40 0.49 4.91 10.26
CA ILE A 40 1.11 5.84 9.32
C ILE A 40 2.42 5.25 8.79
N SER A 41 3.27 4.71 9.66
CA SER A 41 4.53 4.08 9.28
C SER A 41 4.30 2.90 8.32
N ILE A 42 3.32 2.04 8.62
CA ILE A 42 3.00 0.88 7.76
C ILE A 42 2.47 1.31 6.40
N TYR A 43 1.59 2.31 6.36
CA TYR A 43 1.13 2.90 5.10
C TYR A 43 2.30 3.42 4.25
N GLU A 44 3.21 4.17 4.86
CA GLU A 44 4.37 4.75 4.19
C GLU A 44 5.32 3.68 3.65
N GLN A 45 5.50 2.56 4.38
CA GLN A 45 6.28 1.41 3.93
C GLN A 45 5.68 0.75 2.68
N PHE A 46 4.37 0.47 2.68
CA PHE A 46 3.70 -0.11 1.51
C PHE A 46 3.74 0.84 0.32
N LYS A 47 3.47 2.13 0.54
CA LYS A 47 3.53 3.15 -0.51
C LYS A 47 4.91 3.19 -1.17
N THR A 48 5.96 3.26 -0.35
CA THR A 48 7.36 3.30 -0.83
C THR A 48 7.71 2.05 -1.65
N HIS A 49 7.28 0.87 -1.18
CA HIS A 49 7.53 -0.39 -1.89
C HIS A 49 6.86 -0.40 -3.27
N PHE A 50 5.58 -0.04 -3.34
CA PHE A 50 4.82 -0.02 -4.59
C PHE A 50 5.28 1.05 -5.58
N GLU A 51 5.67 2.22 -5.08
CA GLU A 51 6.26 3.28 -5.91
C GLU A 51 7.63 2.84 -6.48
N SER A 52 8.46 2.17 -5.67
CA SER A 52 9.76 1.65 -6.11
C SER A 52 9.64 0.58 -7.21
N ASP A 53 8.65 -0.31 -7.08
CA ASP A 53 8.42 -1.36 -8.08
C ASP A 53 7.87 -0.80 -9.40
N LYS A 54 7.06 0.27 -9.35
CA LYS A 54 6.66 1.00 -10.57
C LYS A 54 7.88 1.56 -11.31
N HIS A 55 8.87 2.09 -10.60
CA HIS A 55 10.08 2.62 -11.20
C HIS A 55 10.97 1.54 -11.84
N LYS A 56 11.10 0.37 -11.21
CA LYS A 56 11.80 -0.78 -11.80
C LYS A 56 11.13 -1.28 -13.09
N HIS A 57 9.81 -1.41 -13.07
CA HIS A 57 9.07 -1.89 -14.24
C HIS A 57 9.13 -0.91 -15.42
N SER A 58 9.15 0.40 -15.13
CA SER A 58 9.32 1.44 -16.15
C SER A 58 10.74 1.45 -16.75
N ALA A 59 11.76 1.13 -15.94
CA ALA A 59 13.15 1.05 -16.39
C ALA A 59 13.39 -0.19 -17.27
N ASP A 60 12.85 -1.36 -16.91
CA ASP A 60 12.97 -2.57 -17.73
C ASP A 60 12.23 -2.44 -19.07
N SER A 61 11.08 -1.77 -19.08
CA SER A 61 10.30 -1.55 -20.31
C SER A 61 10.93 -0.53 -21.27
N ALA A 62 11.83 0.33 -20.79
CA ALA A 62 12.50 1.34 -21.62
C ALA A 62 13.78 0.82 -22.30
N ILE A 63 14.24 -0.39 -21.95
CA ILE A 63 15.47 -1.01 -22.46
C ILE A 63 15.15 -2.12 -23.49
N SER A 64 13.87 -2.41 -23.76
CA SER A 64 13.44 -3.42 -24.76
C SER A 64 12.99 -2.80 -26.09
#